data_AF-A0AAC8W3K9-F1
#
_entry.id   AF-A0AAC8W3K9-F1
#
_cell.length_a   1.000
_cell.length_b   1.000
_cell.length_c   1.000
_cell.angle_alpha   90.00
_cell.angle_beta   90.00
_cell.angle_gamma   90.00
#
_symmetry.space_group_name_H-M   'P 1'
#
loop_
_entity.id
_entity.type
_entity.pdbx_description
1 polymer ?
#
loop_
_entity_poly.entity_id
_entity_poly.type
_entity_poly.pdbx_seq_one_letter_code
_entity_poly.pdbx_strand_id
1 'polypeptide(L)'
;MLAPEPPRQPVPLAPIPHGADAPTACADGEPAGQPVLDALFGGDEAFAGLARRSPAEAFRCSGLFPGEAASAVLRDAAVAAPFDVLGAADQLSVRSGGAEIIARALDIGLLMRSLDSGMPFYETRHELRKHLAKPDLRMLELQAAKLLAASFARDPALLAPGIGALIDDMVDDPPADRFRITLALSSEALMELVARIGPQLYTSSLDGLVNILLIQLKQERRSVLDLARAPRTRRLWAEFFVATVGGGRAGSLFGTDPAAARELMRESIQALMPAVLKAPGRVPNGALDPAAIIGALADAMDTGSRPVRAALEDELAAWYRGAGDPSVKAMAGLAGSLHAMRLSGRPATAAFQAERFAERHSLAALPVLTGQRLFRNGLNVQRMTFYDDPDGRASFRGFLRLHRAQGWALQTNPGFVVAVSPERRGRRIVIVADVPGAGDAGRAAAWAWLAREGLSPSIVIHRGHSYHEDGTMPEIVPATALVFWGSCGGHTRLRATLDRAPDALVLATQNIGVSAVNEALLSIIEERLLTDGTIDWNAVWTDARSRIRDRRFAAYRRPDQDSANLALRAWRALQASE
;
A
#
# COMPACT_ATOMS: atom_id res chain seq x y z
N MET A 1 -7.55 48.35 -2.44
CA MET A 1 -8.82 48.19 -3.17
C MET A 1 -8.49 47.80 -4.59
N LEU A 2 -8.57 46.51 -4.90
CA LEU A 2 -8.35 45.94 -6.24
C LEU A 2 -9.73 45.65 -6.84
N ALA A 3 -9.92 46.03 -8.10
CA ALA A 3 -11.18 45.89 -8.82
C ALA A 3 -11.59 44.40 -9.01
N PRO A 4 -12.89 44.07 -9.11
CA PRO A 4 -13.34 42.71 -9.35
C PRO A 4 -13.05 42.28 -10.80
N GLU A 5 -12.57 41.05 -10.98
CA GLU A 5 -12.45 40.41 -12.30
C GLU A 5 -13.82 40.31 -13.00
N PRO A 6 -13.87 40.46 -14.33
CA PRO A 6 -15.10 40.28 -15.09
C PRO A 6 -15.51 38.79 -15.11
N PRO A 7 -16.83 38.50 -15.22
CA PRO A 7 -17.31 37.13 -15.30
C PRO A 7 -16.76 36.43 -16.54
N ARG A 8 -16.19 35.23 -16.36
CA ARG A 8 -15.75 34.36 -17.46
C ARG A 8 -16.96 34.03 -18.35
N GLN A 9 -16.83 34.32 -19.64
CA GLN A 9 -17.81 33.88 -20.63
C GLN A 9 -17.85 32.35 -20.70
N PRO A 10 -19.03 31.72 -20.86
CA PRO A 10 -19.12 30.29 -21.08
C PRO A 10 -18.42 29.92 -22.39
N VAL A 11 -17.52 28.94 -22.32
CA VAL A 11 -16.88 28.34 -23.49
C VAL A 11 -17.99 27.63 -24.30
N PRO A 12 -18.12 27.85 -25.62
CA PRO A 12 -19.09 27.12 -26.43
C PRO A 12 -18.75 25.63 -26.40
N LEU A 13 -19.75 24.79 -26.14
CA LEU A 13 -19.65 23.34 -26.32
C LEU A 13 -19.24 23.04 -27.76
N ALA A 14 -18.12 22.33 -27.92
CA ALA A 14 -17.70 21.82 -29.23
C ALA A 14 -18.78 20.86 -29.79
N PRO A 15 -19.01 20.84 -31.12
CA PRO A 15 -19.96 19.91 -31.72
C PRO A 15 -19.50 18.47 -31.53
N ILE A 16 -20.49 17.58 -31.31
CA ILE A 16 -20.30 16.14 -31.10
C ILE A 16 -19.70 15.51 -32.38
N PRO A 17 -18.60 14.74 -32.30
CA PRO A 17 -18.09 14.01 -33.45
C PRO A 17 -19.03 12.84 -33.79
N HIS A 18 -19.46 12.75 -35.05
CA HIS A 18 -20.14 11.57 -35.58
C HIS A 18 -19.12 10.65 -36.27
N GLY A 19 -18.98 9.43 -35.74
CA GLY A 19 -18.19 8.34 -36.34
C GLY A 19 -16.78 8.18 -35.77
N ALA A 20 -16.44 6.93 -35.38
CA ALA A 20 -15.14 6.40 -34.92
C ALA A 20 -14.41 7.07 -33.73
N ASP A 21 -14.67 8.34 -33.43
CA ASP A 21 -14.05 9.12 -32.35
C ASP A 21 -15.03 9.49 -31.21
N ALA A 22 -16.11 8.73 -31.04
CA ALA A 22 -17.02 8.93 -29.91
C ALA A 22 -16.30 8.59 -28.59
N PRO A 23 -16.40 9.42 -27.53
CA PRO A 23 -15.79 9.10 -26.25
C PRO A 23 -16.36 7.77 -25.74
N THR A 24 -15.49 6.78 -25.58
CA THR A 24 -15.85 5.45 -25.04
C THR A 24 -15.55 5.34 -23.55
N ALA A 25 -15.20 6.44 -22.89
CA ALA A 25 -14.90 6.48 -21.47
C ALA A 25 -16.03 7.19 -20.71
N CYS A 26 -16.31 6.72 -19.50
CA CYS A 26 -17.29 7.31 -18.61
C CYS A 26 -16.69 8.53 -17.88
N ALA A 27 -17.48 9.24 -17.07
CA ALA A 27 -17.04 10.49 -16.46
C ALA A 27 -15.92 10.32 -15.41
N ASP A 28 -15.73 9.10 -14.93
CA ASP A 28 -14.61 8.69 -14.07
C ASP A 28 -13.31 8.44 -14.85
N GLY A 29 -13.31 8.58 -16.18
CA GLY A 29 -12.15 8.39 -17.05
C GLY A 29 -11.88 6.93 -17.44
N GLU A 30 -12.65 5.99 -16.88
CA GLU A 30 -12.53 4.56 -17.14
C GLU A 30 -13.35 4.16 -18.40
N PRO A 31 -12.91 3.14 -19.16
CA PRO A 31 -13.61 2.71 -20.35
C PRO A 31 -15.01 2.17 -20.03
N ALA A 32 -15.96 2.50 -20.88
CA ALA A 32 -17.32 2.01 -20.84
C ALA A 32 -17.34 0.50 -21.11
N GLY A 33 -18.05 -0.25 -20.26
CA GLY A 33 -18.25 -1.68 -20.47
C GLY A 33 -19.09 -1.97 -21.71
N GLN A 34 -19.04 -3.22 -22.21
CA GLN A 34 -19.82 -3.63 -23.38
C GLN A 34 -21.31 -3.29 -23.30
N PRO A 35 -22.02 -3.45 -22.16
CA PRO A 35 -23.44 -3.07 -22.08
C PRO A 35 -23.71 -1.59 -22.33
N VAL A 36 -22.77 -0.72 -21.94
CA VAL A 36 -22.84 0.73 -22.16
C VAL A 36 -22.58 1.03 -23.63
N LEU A 37 -21.59 0.38 -24.23
CA LEU A 37 -21.28 0.51 -25.65
C LEU A 37 -22.45 0.04 -26.53
N ASP A 38 -23.05 -1.11 -26.19
CA ASP A 38 -24.24 -1.63 -26.88
C ASP A 38 -25.41 -0.64 -26.80
N ALA A 39 -25.60 -0.01 -25.63
CA ALA A 39 -26.62 1.02 -25.45
C ALA A 39 -26.31 2.29 -26.26
N LEU A 40 -25.04 2.69 -26.35
CA LEU A 40 -24.60 3.85 -27.13
C LEU A 40 -24.92 3.71 -28.61
N PHE A 41 -24.73 2.51 -29.17
CA PHE A 41 -25.05 2.20 -30.57
C PHE A 41 -26.54 1.85 -30.79
N GLY A 42 -27.25 1.43 -29.74
CA GLY A 42 -28.65 1.02 -29.79
C GLY A 42 -29.68 2.13 -29.53
N GLY A 43 -29.24 3.35 -29.19
CA GLY A 43 -30.11 4.51 -28.99
C GLY A 43 -30.91 4.50 -27.68
N ASP A 44 -31.93 5.36 -27.59
CA ASP A 44 -32.66 5.64 -26.34
C ASP A 44 -33.34 4.41 -25.71
N GLU A 45 -33.86 3.48 -26.53
CA GLU A 45 -34.49 2.25 -26.03
C GLU A 45 -33.46 1.31 -25.40
N ALA A 46 -32.28 1.20 -26.01
CA ALA A 46 -31.18 0.39 -25.49
C ALA A 46 -30.63 0.98 -24.19
N PHE A 47 -30.52 2.32 -24.11
CA PHE A 47 -30.16 3.02 -22.88
C PHE A 47 -31.22 2.84 -21.77
N ALA A 48 -32.51 2.90 -22.10
CA ALA A 48 -33.57 2.57 -21.14
C ALA A 48 -33.46 1.11 -20.64
N GLY A 49 -33.06 0.18 -21.52
CA GLY A 49 -32.75 -1.19 -21.14
C GLY A 49 -31.56 -1.29 -20.19
N LEU A 50 -30.49 -0.53 -20.44
CA LEU A 50 -29.32 -0.46 -19.57
C LEU A 50 -29.70 0.10 -18.19
N ALA A 51 -30.39 1.24 -18.12
CA ALA A 51 -30.79 1.88 -16.86
C ALA A 51 -31.69 0.99 -15.99
N ARG A 52 -32.47 0.09 -16.59
CA ARG A 52 -33.27 -0.90 -15.85
C ARG A 52 -32.46 -2.09 -15.32
N ARG A 53 -31.47 -2.57 -16.08
CA ARG A 53 -30.69 -3.77 -15.73
C ARG A 53 -29.46 -3.45 -14.87
N SER A 54 -28.87 -2.28 -15.10
CA SER A 54 -27.61 -1.85 -14.49
C SER A 54 -27.66 -0.33 -14.25
N PRO A 55 -28.46 0.13 -13.27
CA PRO A 55 -28.57 1.55 -12.94
C PRO A 55 -27.22 2.21 -12.65
N ALA A 56 -26.34 1.54 -11.90
CA ALA A 56 -24.99 2.02 -11.59
C ALA A 56 -24.20 2.41 -12.86
N GLU A 57 -24.13 1.52 -13.85
CA GLU A 57 -23.46 1.79 -15.14
C GLU A 57 -24.16 2.92 -15.92
N ALA A 58 -25.50 2.97 -15.88
CA ALA A 58 -26.25 4.03 -16.56
C ALA A 58 -25.99 5.42 -15.95
N PHE A 59 -25.90 5.53 -14.62
CA PHE A 59 -25.56 6.78 -13.95
C PHE A 59 -24.09 7.16 -14.14
N ARG A 60 -23.17 6.22 -13.91
CA ARG A 60 -21.72 6.36 -14.09
C ARG A 60 -21.35 6.86 -15.49
N CYS A 61 -22.02 6.34 -16.53
CA CYS A 61 -21.72 6.65 -17.92
C CYS A 61 -22.75 7.60 -18.56
N SER A 62 -23.58 8.27 -17.75
CA SER A 62 -24.68 9.13 -18.25
C SER A 62 -24.21 10.29 -19.13
N GLY A 63 -22.93 10.66 -19.07
CA GLY A 63 -22.33 11.71 -19.90
C GLY A 63 -22.28 11.34 -21.39
N LEU A 64 -22.28 10.04 -21.69
CA LEU A 64 -22.33 9.52 -23.06
C LEU A 64 -23.73 9.62 -23.69
N PHE A 65 -24.75 9.93 -22.89
CA PHE A 65 -26.15 9.96 -23.32
C PHE A 65 -26.80 11.32 -23.00
N PRO A 66 -26.40 12.45 -23.62
CA PRO A 66 -26.79 13.80 -23.18
C PRO A 66 -28.25 14.21 -23.47
N GLY A 67 -29.01 13.41 -24.22
CA GLY A 67 -30.36 13.77 -24.70
C GLY A 67 -31.44 13.87 -23.61
N GLU A 68 -32.52 14.61 -23.89
CA GLU A 68 -33.66 14.74 -22.96
C GLU A 68 -34.35 13.39 -22.66
N ALA A 69 -34.44 12.50 -23.66
CA ALA A 69 -34.97 11.15 -23.48
C ALA A 69 -34.14 10.36 -22.46
N ALA A 70 -32.81 10.43 -22.54
CA ALA A 70 -31.91 9.84 -21.56
C ALA A 70 -32.06 10.48 -20.17
N SER A 71 -32.30 11.80 -20.08
CA SER A 71 -32.59 12.45 -18.79
C SER A 71 -33.90 11.92 -18.16
N ALA A 72 -34.93 11.68 -18.97
CA ALA A 72 -36.19 11.11 -18.50
C ALA A 72 -36.01 9.67 -18.00
N VAL A 73 -35.27 8.84 -18.75
CA VAL A 73 -34.90 7.47 -18.36
C VAL A 73 -34.16 7.45 -17.01
N LEU A 74 -33.15 8.31 -16.84
CA LEU A 74 -32.37 8.39 -15.60
C LEU A 74 -33.22 8.89 -14.43
N ARG A 75 -34.16 9.80 -14.67
CA ARG A 75 -35.10 10.28 -13.65
C ARG A 75 -36.01 9.16 -13.13
N ASP A 76 -36.47 8.29 -14.01
CA ASP A 76 -37.29 7.13 -13.61
C ASP A 76 -36.43 6.07 -12.88
N ALA A 77 -35.19 5.88 -13.32
CA ALA A 77 -34.24 4.97 -12.67
C ALA A 77 -33.78 5.45 -11.29
N ALA A 78 -33.82 6.76 -11.01
CA ALA A 78 -33.34 7.34 -9.75
C ALA A 78 -34.03 6.78 -8.50
N VAL A 79 -35.27 6.31 -8.63
CA VAL A 79 -36.02 5.69 -7.54
C VAL A 79 -35.52 4.28 -7.24
N ALA A 80 -34.96 3.57 -8.21
CA ALA A 80 -34.43 2.23 -8.01
C ALA A 80 -32.99 2.24 -7.45
N ALA A 81 -32.24 3.32 -7.70
CA ALA A 81 -30.83 3.40 -7.40
C ALA A 81 -30.41 4.81 -6.92
N PRO A 82 -30.93 5.27 -5.77
CA PRO A 82 -30.67 6.63 -5.30
C PRO A 82 -29.19 6.87 -4.96
N PHE A 83 -28.45 5.86 -4.49
CA PHE A 83 -27.03 6.01 -4.19
C PHE A 83 -26.17 6.10 -5.45
N ASP A 84 -26.54 5.41 -6.54
CA ASP A 84 -25.86 5.55 -7.83
C ASP A 84 -26.06 6.95 -8.42
N VAL A 85 -27.25 7.55 -8.24
CA VAL A 85 -27.51 8.95 -8.59
C VAL A 85 -26.59 9.89 -7.82
N LEU A 86 -26.43 9.65 -6.51
CA LEU A 86 -25.61 10.49 -5.64
C LEU A 86 -24.12 10.35 -5.97
N GLY A 87 -23.64 9.15 -6.29
CA GLY A 87 -22.27 8.95 -6.79
C GLY A 87 -21.99 9.71 -8.09
N ALA A 88 -23.02 9.92 -8.92
CA ALA A 88 -22.94 10.71 -10.15
C ALA A 88 -23.40 12.17 -10.01
N ALA A 89 -23.62 12.68 -8.78
CA ALA A 89 -24.27 13.98 -8.55
C ALA A 89 -23.55 15.15 -9.22
N ASP A 90 -22.22 15.21 -9.13
CA ASP A 90 -21.43 16.28 -9.77
C ASP A 90 -21.65 16.31 -11.29
N GLN A 91 -21.67 15.14 -11.93
CA GLN A 91 -21.88 15.00 -13.37
C GLN A 91 -23.33 15.32 -13.78
N LEU A 92 -24.31 14.91 -12.97
CA LEU A 92 -25.71 15.21 -13.20
C LEU A 92 -26.01 16.70 -12.97
N SER A 93 -25.30 17.37 -12.05
CA SER A 93 -25.56 18.77 -11.70
C SER A 93 -25.40 19.75 -12.88
N VAL A 94 -24.53 19.42 -13.84
CA VAL A 94 -24.27 20.23 -15.04
C VAL A 94 -25.19 19.88 -16.22
N ARG A 95 -26.07 18.88 -16.07
CA ARG A 95 -26.95 18.36 -17.11
C ARG A 95 -28.35 18.99 -17.03
N SER A 96 -28.96 19.23 -18.19
CA SER A 96 -30.39 19.60 -18.26
C SER A 96 -31.28 18.54 -17.61
N GLY A 97 -32.08 18.97 -16.63
CA GLY A 97 -32.95 18.10 -15.83
C GLY A 97 -32.25 17.33 -14.70
N GLY A 98 -30.92 17.42 -14.57
CA GLY A 98 -30.16 16.66 -13.58
C GLY A 98 -30.44 17.05 -12.12
N ALA A 99 -30.73 18.33 -11.85
CA ALA A 99 -31.15 18.78 -10.54
C ALA A 99 -32.43 18.07 -10.04
N GLU A 100 -33.38 17.77 -10.94
CA GLU A 100 -34.59 17.02 -10.58
C GLU A 100 -34.28 15.55 -10.28
N ILE A 101 -33.34 14.94 -11.01
CA ILE A 101 -32.87 13.57 -10.78
C ILE A 101 -32.23 13.47 -9.39
N ILE A 102 -31.32 14.38 -9.07
CA ILE A 102 -30.66 14.44 -7.75
C ILE A 102 -31.69 14.68 -6.65
N ALA A 103 -32.62 15.63 -6.83
CA ALA A 103 -33.66 15.92 -5.84
C ALA A 103 -34.55 14.70 -5.54
N ARG A 104 -34.87 13.87 -6.54
CA ARG A 104 -35.61 12.62 -6.35
C ARG A 104 -34.82 11.59 -5.53
N ALA A 105 -33.52 11.48 -5.77
CA ALA A 105 -32.66 10.55 -5.04
C ALA A 105 -32.44 10.95 -3.57
N LEU A 106 -32.60 12.24 -3.24
CA LEU A 106 -32.44 12.77 -1.88
C LEU A 106 -33.64 12.52 -0.96
N ASP A 107 -34.71 11.85 -1.42
CA ASP A 107 -35.81 11.45 -0.56
C ASP A 107 -35.31 10.50 0.55
N ILE A 108 -35.43 10.93 1.81
CA ILE A 108 -34.90 10.19 2.96
C ILE A 108 -35.55 8.82 3.08
N GLY A 109 -36.86 8.71 2.83
CA GLY A 109 -37.57 7.43 2.89
C GLY A 109 -37.02 6.43 1.87
N LEU A 110 -36.74 6.91 0.66
CA LEU A 110 -36.11 6.15 -0.41
C LEU A 110 -34.68 5.74 -0.05
N LEU A 111 -33.84 6.68 0.40
CA LEU A 111 -32.47 6.38 0.83
C LEU A 111 -32.45 5.33 1.93
N MET A 112 -33.30 5.46 2.95
CA MET A 112 -33.40 4.49 4.05
C MET A 112 -33.77 3.07 3.59
N ARG A 113 -34.68 2.94 2.61
CA ARG A 113 -35.08 1.63 2.06
C ARG A 113 -34.02 1.02 1.12
N SER A 114 -33.17 1.87 0.55
CA SER A 114 -32.15 1.46 -0.42
C SER A 114 -30.79 1.16 0.23
N LEU A 115 -30.66 1.33 1.55
CA LEU A 115 -29.51 0.87 2.31
C LEU A 115 -29.59 -0.65 2.46
N ASP A 116 -28.82 -1.39 1.66
CA ASP A 116 -28.77 -2.85 1.69
C ASP A 116 -27.76 -3.36 2.74
N SER A 117 -26.51 -2.94 2.58
CA SER A 117 -25.33 -3.30 3.34
C SER A 117 -24.84 -2.13 4.21
N GLY A 118 -25.40 -0.94 4.02
CA GLY A 118 -24.90 0.31 4.62
C GLY A 118 -23.66 0.87 3.92
N MET A 119 -23.00 0.09 3.05
CA MET A 119 -21.83 0.52 2.28
C MET A 119 -22.11 1.71 1.35
N PRO A 120 -23.23 1.75 0.60
CA PRO A 120 -23.54 2.85 -0.30
C PRO A 120 -23.63 4.22 0.39
N PHE A 121 -24.03 4.24 1.68
CA PHE A 121 -24.01 5.48 2.47
C PHE A 121 -22.60 6.03 2.64
N TYR A 122 -21.62 5.17 2.96
CA TYR A 122 -20.27 5.62 3.25
C TYR A 122 -19.54 6.05 1.98
N GLU A 123 -19.76 5.36 0.87
CA GLU A 123 -19.25 5.71 -0.46
C GLU A 123 -19.75 7.09 -0.92
N THR A 124 -21.02 7.41 -0.64
CA THR A 124 -21.66 8.66 -1.08
C THR A 124 -21.78 9.71 0.03
N ARG A 125 -21.18 9.47 1.20
CA ARG A 125 -21.37 10.31 2.40
C ARG A 125 -20.97 11.76 2.16
N HIS A 126 -19.91 11.98 1.39
CA HIS A 126 -19.43 13.31 1.06
C HIS A 126 -20.52 14.12 0.33
N GLU A 127 -21.17 13.51 -0.68
CA GLU A 127 -22.28 14.12 -1.42
C GLU A 127 -23.51 14.33 -0.54
N LEU A 128 -23.90 13.32 0.23
CA LEU A 128 -25.02 13.42 1.17
C LEU A 128 -24.84 14.60 2.15
N ARG A 129 -23.61 14.87 2.61
CA ARG A 129 -23.32 16.00 3.51
C ARG A 129 -23.50 17.37 2.84
N LYS A 130 -23.34 17.47 1.52
CA LYS A 130 -23.58 18.72 0.78
C LYS A 130 -25.08 19.04 0.67
N HIS A 131 -25.93 18.01 0.62
CA HIS A 131 -27.34 18.15 0.26
C HIS A 131 -28.33 17.95 1.41
N LEU A 132 -27.98 17.15 2.43
CA LEU A 132 -28.89 16.83 3.53
C LEU A 132 -28.63 17.67 4.78
N ALA A 133 -29.71 17.93 5.53
CA ALA A 133 -29.59 18.51 6.86
C ALA A 133 -28.90 17.54 7.82
N LYS A 134 -28.17 18.08 8.81
CA LYS A 134 -27.44 17.27 9.81
C LYS A 134 -28.30 16.20 10.52
N PRO A 135 -29.56 16.46 10.92
CA PRO A 135 -30.39 15.44 11.55
C PRO A 135 -30.67 14.25 10.63
N ASP A 136 -30.98 14.50 9.37
CA ASP A 136 -31.31 13.46 8.39
C ASP A 136 -30.08 12.63 8.03
N LEU A 137 -28.95 13.30 7.81
CA LEU A 137 -27.66 12.64 7.59
C LEU A 137 -27.30 11.72 8.76
N ARG A 138 -27.52 12.18 10.00
CA ARG A 138 -27.26 11.36 11.21
C ARG A 138 -28.22 10.18 11.32
N MET A 139 -29.48 10.34 10.93
CA MET A 139 -30.45 9.25 10.90
C MET A 139 -30.03 8.17 9.90
N LEU A 140 -29.62 8.57 8.69
CA LEU A 140 -29.08 7.67 7.67
C LEU A 140 -27.80 6.99 8.16
N GLU A 141 -26.87 7.72 8.76
CA GLU A 141 -25.61 7.17 9.30
C GLU A 141 -25.86 6.09 10.36
N LEU A 142 -26.82 6.30 11.25
CA LEU A 142 -27.19 5.29 12.27
C LEU A 142 -27.75 4.01 11.65
N GLN A 143 -28.62 4.15 10.64
CA GLN A 143 -29.18 3.00 9.94
C GLN A 143 -28.13 2.27 9.10
N ALA A 144 -27.29 3.02 8.38
CA ALA A 144 -26.19 2.48 7.59
C ALA A 144 -25.18 1.75 8.47
N ALA A 145 -24.80 2.30 9.63
CA ALA A 145 -23.91 1.66 10.58
C ALA A 145 -24.46 0.31 11.07
N LYS A 146 -25.77 0.26 11.40
CA LYS A 146 -26.43 -0.98 11.82
C LYS A 146 -26.41 -2.04 10.72
N LEU A 147 -26.71 -1.65 9.49
CA LEU A 147 -26.70 -2.55 8.34
C LEU A 147 -25.30 -3.02 7.98
N LEU A 148 -24.30 -2.14 8.08
CA LEU A 148 -22.90 -2.46 7.83
C LEU A 148 -22.38 -3.46 8.85
N ALA A 149 -22.62 -3.21 10.14
CA ALA A 149 -22.25 -4.16 11.19
C ALA A 149 -22.89 -5.54 10.97
N ALA A 150 -24.17 -5.57 10.63
CA ALA A 150 -24.89 -6.81 10.38
C ALA A 150 -24.41 -7.52 9.10
N SER A 151 -24.11 -6.79 8.04
CA SER A 151 -23.67 -7.34 6.76
C SER A 151 -22.23 -7.84 6.84
N PHE A 152 -21.35 -7.07 7.48
CA PHE A 152 -19.99 -7.51 7.77
C PHE A 152 -19.98 -8.75 8.66
N ALA A 153 -20.86 -8.84 9.66
CA ALA A 153 -20.97 -10.05 10.47
C ALA A 153 -21.46 -11.29 9.69
N ARG A 154 -22.22 -11.10 8.59
CA ARG A 154 -22.68 -12.20 7.73
C ARG A 154 -21.62 -12.65 6.75
N ASP A 155 -20.98 -11.71 6.05
CA ASP A 155 -19.93 -12.00 5.07
C ASP A 155 -18.77 -10.97 5.14
N PRO A 156 -17.85 -11.17 6.09
CA PRO A 156 -16.68 -10.31 6.22
C PRO A 156 -15.76 -10.36 4.99
N ALA A 157 -15.71 -11.50 4.29
CA ALA A 157 -14.81 -11.70 3.16
C ALA A 157 -15.24 -10.88 1.94
N LEU A 158 -16.56 -10.76 1.72
CA LEU A 158 -17.14 -9.95 0.66
C LEU A 158 -16.94 -8.45 0.91
N LEU A 159 -17.14 -7.98 2.15
CA LEU A 159 -17.15 -6.54 2.44
C LEU A 159 -15.78 -5.95 2.77
N ALA A 160 -14.85 -6.74 3.33
CA ALA A 160 -13.55 -6.22 3.74
C ALA A 160 -12.80 -5.49 2.60
N PRO A 161 -12.70 -6.04 1.37
CA PRO A 161 -12.02 -5.35 0.26
C PRO A 161 -12.64 -3.98 -0.06
N GLY A 162 -13.98 -3.88 -0.11
CA GLY A 162 -14.67 -2.62 -0.39
C GLY A 162 -14.46 -1.56 0.70
N ILE A 163 -14.48 -1.97 1.98
CA ILE A 163 -14.14 -1.07 3.09
C ILE A 163 -12.69 -0.60 2.99
N GLY A 164 -11.77 -1.50 2.64
CA GLY A 164 -10.36 -1.17 2.46
C GLY A 164 -10.13 -0.17 1.35
N ALA A 165 -10.72 -0.43 0.18
CA ALA A 165 -10.68 0.47 -0.98
C ALA A 165 -11.21 1.86 -0.63
N LEU A 166 -12.38 1.96 0.02
CA LEU A 166 -12.92 3.25 0.43
C LEU A 166 -11.95 4.03 1.34
N ILE A 167 -11.35 3.36 2.33
CA ILE A 167 -10.40 4.02 3.26
C ILE A 167 -9.13 4.47 2.54
N ASP A 168 -8.68 3.70 1.56
CA ASP A 168 -7.50 4.02 0.74
C ASP A 168 -7.81 5.14 -0.26
N ASP A 169 -8.98 5.16 -0.89
CA ASP A 169 -9.43 6.22 -1.81
C ASP A 169 -9.55 7.57 -1.08
N MET A 170 -9.94 7.54 0.20
CA MET A 170 -10.03 8.71 1.08
C MET A 170 -8.68 9.09 1.71
N VAL A 171 -7.53 8.75 1.10
CA VAL A 171 -6.20 8.97 1.70
C VAL A 171 -5.91 10.43 2.04
N ASP A 172 -6.42 11.35 1.22
CA ASP A 172 -6.24 12.80 1.35
C ASP A 172 -7.33 13.48 2.20
N ASP A 173 -8.36 12.74 2.62
CA ASP A 173 -9.44 13.27 3.45
C ASP A 173 -9.04 13.39 4.93
N PRO A 174 -9.71 14.28 5.69
CA PRO A 174 -9.55 14.35 7.14
C PRO A 174 -9.81 12.99 7.79
N PRO A 175 -9.01 12.56 8.80
CA PRO A 175 -9.18 11.25 9.45
C PRO A 175 -10.59 10.97 9.99
N ALA A 176 -11.30 12.01 10.42
CA ALA A 176 -12.67 11.91 10.95
C ALA A 176 -13.72 11.56 9.88
N ASP A 177 -13.40 11.81 8.61
CA ASP A 177 -14.20 11.43 7.46
C ASP A 177 -13.68 10.09 6.89
N ARG A 178 -12.37 9.97 6.64
CA ARG A 178 -11.73 8.74 6.12
C ARG A 178 -12.07 7.47 6.90
N PHE A 179 -11.96 7.53 8.23
CA PHE A 179 -12.22 6.36 9.08
C PHE A 179 -13.64 6.35 9.65
N ARG A 180 -14.58 7.14 9.10
CA ARG A 180 -15.93 7.20 9.66
C ARG A 180 -16.64 5.84 9.64
N ILE A 181 -16.42 5.07 8.58
CA ILE A 181 -17.00 3.73 8.39
C ILE A 181 -16.62 2.75 9.49
N THR A 182 -15.42 2.89 10.07
CA THR A 182 -14.91 1.96 11.08
C THR A 182 -15.67 2.06 12.40
N LEU A 183 -16.34 3.19 12.65
CA LEU A 183 -17.15 3.40 13.86
C LEU A 183 -18.41 2.52 13.92
N ALA A 184 -18.80 1.92 12.78
CA ALA A 184 -19.88 0.95 12.73
C ALA A 184 -19.45 -0.46 13.22
N LEU A 185 -18.16 -0.74 13.27
CA LEU A 185 -17.62 -2.07 13.50
C LEU A 185 -17.25 -2.27 14.98
N SER A 186 -17.42 -3.50 15.47
CA SER A 186 -16.91 -3.91 16.79
C SER A 186 -15.38 -4.09 16.77
N SER A 187 -14.74 -4.14 17.95
CA SER A 187 -13.30 -4.44 18.05
C SER A 187 -12.93 -5.76 17.37
N GLU A 188 -13.80 -6.78 17.46
CA GLU A 188 -13.60 -8.06 16.78
C GLU A 188 -13.73 -7.95 15.26
N ALA A 189 -14.68 -7.17 14.77
CA ALA A 189 -14.87 -6.93 13.33
C ALA A 189 -13.73 -6.08 12.75
N LEU A 190 -13.23 -5.09 13.49
CA LEU A 190 -12.04 -4.31 13.11
C LEU A 190 -10.78 -5.17 13.05
N MET A 191 -10.59 -6.07 14.03
CA MET A 191 -9.49 -7.02 14.00
C MET A 191 -9.60 -7.91 12.75
N GLU A 192 -10.78 -8.48 12.48
CA GLU A 192 -11.03 -9.31 11.30
C GLU A 192 -10.82 -8.54 9.98
N LEU A 193 -11.21 -7.26 9.91
CA LEU A 193 -10.92 -6.39 8.77
C LEU A 193 -9.40 -6.28 8.55
N VAL A 194 -8.64 -5.93 9.58
CA VAL A 194 -7.17 -5.83 9.50
C VAL A 194 -6.53 -7.18 9.13
N ALA A 195 -7.03 -8.30 9.67
CA ALA A 195 -6.53 -9.63 9.33
C ALA A 195 -6.67 -9.94 7.83
N ARG A 196 -7.78 -9.52 7.21
CA ARG A 196 -8.11 -9.86 5.81
C ARG A 196 -7.40 -8.98 4.80
N ILE A 197 -7.34 -7.67 5.06
CA ILE A 197 -6.87 -6.69 4.07
C ILE A 197 -5.65 -5.90 4.52
N GLY A 198 -5.18 -6.04 5.76
CA GLY A 198 -4.07 -5.27 6.32
C GLY A 198 -2.82 -5.21 5.45
N PRO A 199 -2.33 -6.33 4.87
CA PRO A 199 -1.17 -6.30 3.98
C PRO A 199 -1.40 -5.62 2.62
N GLN A 200 -2.67 -5.40 2.23
CA GLN A 200 -3.07 -4.78 0.95
C GLN A 200 -3.30 -3.27 1.10
N LEU A 201 -3.58 -2.82 2.32
CA LEU A 201 -3.88 -1.43 2.63
C LEU A 201 -2.65 -0.53 2.53
N TYR A 202 -2.89 0.76 2.27
CA TYR A 202 -1.86 1.76 2.48
C TYR A 202 -1.43 1.76 3.94
N THR A 203 -0.14 2.02 4.19
CA THR A 203 0.39 1.97 5.56
C THR A 203 -0.33 2.93 6.51
N SER A 204 -0.75 4.11 6.01
CA SER A 204 -1.55 5.05 6.79
C SER A 204 -2.93 4.51 7.15
N SER A 205 -3.54 3.71 6.26
CA SER A 205 -4.83 3.05 6.48
C SER A 205 -4.71 1.96 7.53
N LEU A 206 -3.71 1.08 7.39
CA LEU A 206 -3.41 0.05 8.38
C LEU A 206 -3.16 0.66 9.76
N ASP A 207 -2.32 1.69 9.84
CA ASP A 207 -2.02 2.38 11.10
C ASP A 207 -3.27 3.03 11.71
N GLY A 208 -4.12 3.65 10.89
CA GLY A 208 -5.40 4.21 11.32
C GLY A 208 -6.35 3.16 11.87
N LEU A 209 -6.53 2.04 11.17
CA LEU A 209 -7.36 0.93 11.62
C LEU A 209 -6.86 0.34 12.95
N VAL A 210 -5.55 0.09 13.07
CA VAL A 210 -4.94 -0.43 14.30
C VAL A 210 -5.10 0.56 15.45
N ASN A 211 -4.91 1.87 15.21
CA ASN A 211 -5.14 2.89 16.23
C ASN A 211 -6.58 2.90 16.74
N ILE A 212 -7.56 2.84 15.83
CA ILE A 212 -8.98 2.84 16.17
C ILE A 212 -9.34 1.58 16.96
N LEU A 213 -8.85 0.41 16.53
CA LEU A 213 -9.00 -0.84 17.26
C LEU A 213 -8.50 -0.72 18.71
N LEU A 214 -7.30 -0.17 18.92
CA LEU A 214 -6.72 -0.02 20.25
C LEU A 214 -7.50 0.98 21.12
N ILE A 215 -8.02 2.06 20.53
CA ILE A 215 -8.89 3.02 21.23
C ILE A 215 -10.17 2.32 21.68
N GLN A 216 -10.78 1.52 20.81
CA GLN A 216 -12.00 0.80 21.11
C GLN A 216 -11.80 -0.26 22.18
N LEU A 217 -10.72 -1.05 22.12
CA LEU A 217 -10.36 -2.01 23.16
C LEU A 217 -10.20 -1.34 24.53
N LYS A 218 -9.58 -0.17 24.59
CA LYS A 218 -9.45 0.61 25.82
C LYS A 218 -10.82 1.03 26.38
N GLN A 219 -11.76 1.44 25.52
CA GLN A 219 -13.13 1.80 25.92
C GLN A 219 -13.90 0.58 26.43
N GLU A 220 -13.72 -0.57 25.79
CA GLU A 220 -14.30 -1.87 26.16
C GLU A 220 -13.64 -2.50 27.40
N ARG A 221 -12.56 -1.90 27.93
CA ARG A 221 -11.70 -2.47 28.99
C ARG A 221 -11.20 -3.88 28.65
N ARG A 222 -10.90 -4.09 27.38
CA ARG A 222 -10.49 -5.36 26.81
C ARG A 222 -9.04 -5.25 26.33
N SER A 223 -8.26 -6.30 26.53
CA SER A 223 -6.87 -6.36 26.09
C SER A 223 -6.72 -6.96 24.69
N VAL A 224 -5.56 -6.73 24.08
CA VAL A 224 -5.17 -7.40 22.82
C VAL A 224 -5.10 -8.92 23.00
N LEU A 225 -4.71 -9.39 24.19
CA LEU A 225 -4.70 -10.81 24.54
C LEU A 225 -6.10 -11.42 24.58
N ASP A 226 -7.11 -10.65 25.01
CA ASP A 226 -8.51 -11.11 24.96
C ASP A 226 -9.02 -11.26 23.52
N LEU A 227 -8.52 -10.48 22.57
CA LEU A 227 -8.79 -10.72 21.15
C LEU A 227 -8.07 -11.97 20.65
N ALA A 228 -6.81 -12.19 21.03
CA ALA A 228 -6.07 -13.39 20.63
C ALA A 228 -6.74 -14.68 21.10
N ARG A 229 -7.40 -14.64 22.27
CA ARG A 229 -8.07 -15.79 22.88
C ARG A 229 -9.54 -15.97 22.48
N ALA A 230 -10.23 -14.91 22.07
CA ALA A 230 -11.66 -15.00 21.81
C ALA A 230 -11.99 -15.92 20.62
N PRO A 231 -13.05 -16.76 20.71
CA PRO A 231 -13.33 -17.79 19.69
C PRO A 231 -13.49 -17.26 18.26
N ARG A 232 -14.09 -16.07 18.10
CA ARG A 232 -14.35 -15.44 16.80
C ARG A 232 -13.05 -14.98 16.14
N THR A 233 -12.16 -14.41 16.94
CA THR A 233 -10.95 -13.70 16.48
C THR A 233 -9.72 -14.60 16.46
N ARG A 234 -9.65 -15.64 17.31
CA ARG A 234 -8.54 -16.59 17.39
C ARG A 234 -8.19 -17.24 16.05
N ARG A 235 -9.19 -17.47 15.18
CA ARG A 235 -8.99 -18.11 13.86
C ARG A 235 -8.25 -17.24 12.85
N LEU A 236 -8.32 -15.91 13.01
CA LEU A 236 -7.71 -14.92 12.12
C LEU A 236 -6.53 -14.20 12.81
N TRP A 237 -6.14 -14.68 13.99
CA TRP A 237 -5.12 -14.04 14.81
C TRP A 237 -3.76 -14.05 14.13
N ALA A 238 -3.44 -15.12 13.41
CA ALA A 238 -2.18 -15.25 12.68
C ALA A 238 -2.04 -14.15 11.63
N GLU A 239 -3.07 -13.93 10.83
CA GLU A 239 -3.10 -12.94 9.77
C GLU A 239 -3.05 -11.52 10.32
N PHE A 240 -3.84 -11.25 11.36
CA PHE A 240 -3.78 -9.96 12.08
C PHE A 240 -2.41 -9.68 12.68
N PHE A 241 -1.80 -10.68 13.33
CA PHE A 241 -0.49 -10.58 13.94
C PHE A 241 0.57 -10.25 12.89
N VAL A 242 0.61 -10.99 11.79
CA VAL A 242 1.58 -10.77 10.70
C VAL A 242 1.37 -9.40 10.05
N ALA A 243 0.12 -9.02 9.74
CA ALA A 243 -0.18 -7.71 9.15
C ALA A 243 0.28 -6.56 10.06
N THR A 244 -0.05 -6.64 11.35
CA THR A 244 0.23 -5.57 12.32
C THR A 244 1.72 -5.49 12.66
N VAL A 245 2.36 -6.62 12.96
CA VAL A 245 3.78 -6.66 13.30
C VAL A 245 4.65 -6.35 12.09
N GLY A 246 4.33 -6.93 10.93
CA GLY A 246 5.01 -6.65 9.66
C GLY A 246 4.89 -5.17 9.26
N GLY A 247 3.75 -4.53 9.52
CA GLY A 247 3.55 -3.08 9.38
C GLY A 247 4.32 -2.21 10.41
N GLY A 248 5.17 -2.82 11.25
CA GLY A 248 5.99 -2.11 12.23
C GLY A 248 5.23 -1.67 13.48
N ARG A 249 4.08 -2.28 13.77
CA ARG A 249 3.22 -1.94 14.92
C ARG A 249 3.33 -2.91 16.09
N ALA A 250 4.41 -3.70 16.17
CA ALA A 250 4.69 -4.63 17.28
C ALA A 250 4.55 -3.98 18.66
N GLY A 251 5.13 -2.78 18.85
CA GLY A 251 5.06 -2.05 20.12
C GLY A 251 3.64 -1.68 20.53
N SER A 252 2.73 -1.51 19.58
CA SER A 252 1.31 -1.25 19.86
C SER A 252 0.55 -2.48 20.35
N LEU A 253 1.01 -3.69 20.00
CA LEU A 253 0.36 -4.95 20.42
C LEU A 253 0.85 -5.43 21.79
N PHE A 254 2.17 -5.46 21.99
CA PHE A 254 2.76 -6.05 23.20
C PHE A 254 2.76 -5.11 24.41
N GLY A 255 2.57 -3.81 24.20
CA GLY A 255 2.52 -2.82 25.28
C GLY A 255 3.80 -2.80 26.12
N THR A 256 3.65 -2.65 27.44
CA THR A 256 4.78 -2.47 28.38
C THR A 256 4.88 -3.55 29.46
N ASP A 257 3.88 -4.42 29.61
CA ASP A 257 3.86 -5.49 30.61
C ASP A 257 4.51 -6.77 30.05
N PRO A 258 5.66 -7.23 30.60
CA PRO A 258 6.35 -8.42 30.12
C PRO A 258 5.52 -9.70 30.26
N ALA A 259 4.69 -9.84 31.30
CA ALA A 259 3.92 -11.05 31.52
C ALA A 259 2.82 -11.19 30.46
N ALA A 260 2.04 -10.12 30.26
CA ALA A 260 1.04 -10.06 29.20
C ALA A 260 1.67 -10.23 27.80
N ALA A 261 2.83 -9.62 27.56
CA ALA A 261 3.53 -9.76 26.29
C ALA A 261 3.98 -11.20 26.02
N ARG A 262 4.47 -11.91 27.05
CA ARG A 262 4.82 -13.34 26.94
C ARG A 262 3.62 -14.19 26.59
N GLU A 263 2.49 -13.97 27.25
CA GLU A 263 1.25 -14.69 26.94
C GLU A 263 0.75 -14.40 25.53
N LEU A 264 0.79 -13.15 25.11
CA LEU A 264 0.40 -12.76 23.76
C LEU A 264 1.30 -13.42 22.69
N MET A 265 2.61 -13.50 22.96
CA MET A 265 3.55 -14.19 22.08
C MET A 265 3.24 -15.68 21.99
N ARG A 266 2.92 -16.32 23.12
CA ARG A 266 2.51 -17.74 23.16
C ARG A 266 1.28 -17.97 22.29
N GLU A 267 0.22 -17.18 22.43
CA GLU A 267 -1.00 -17.30 21.62
C GLU A 267 -0.70 -17.03 20.13
N SER A 268 0.15 -16.05 19.84
CA SER A 268 0.54 -15.70 18.46
C SER A 268 1.30 -16.83 17.78
N ILE A 269 2.31 -17.40 18.46
CA ILE A 269 3.05 -18.57 17.98
C ILE A 269 2.10 -19.75 17.72
N GLN A 270 1.18 -20.03 18.65
CA GLN A 270 0.21 -21.12 18.49
C GLN A 270 -0.71 -20.92 17.29
N ALA A 271 -1.17 -19.69 17.04
CA ALA A 271 -2.02 -19.36 15.90
C ALA A 271 -1.30 -19.52 14.56
N LEU A 272 0.01 -19.31 14.52
CA LEU A 272 0.82 -19.43 13.29
C LEU A 272 1.05 -20.88 12.86
N MET A 273 0.96 -21.85 13.79
CA MET A 273 1.25 -23.27 13.54
C MET A 273 0.55 -23.87 12.31
N PRO A 274 -0.78 -23.71 12.11
CA PRO A 274 -1.46 -24.34 10.99
C PRO A 274 -0.99 -23.83 9.62
N ALA A 275 -0.58 -22.56 9.54
CA ALA A 275 -0.06 -21.98 8.30
C ALA A 275 1.30 -22.60 7.93
N VAL A 276 2.13 -22.89 8.93
CA VAL A 276 3.46 -23.49 8.76
C VAL A 276 3.36 -24.96 8.36
N LEU A 277 2.47 -25.72 9.00
CA LEU A 277 2.31 -27.15 8.77
C LEU A 277 1.66 -27.49 7.42
N LYS A 278 0.94 -26.54 6.80
CA LYS A 278 0.24 -26.73 5.51
C LYS A 278 1.05 -26.28 4.30
N ALA A 279 2.31 -25.91 4.46
CA ALA A 279 3.09 -25.25 3.41
C ALA A 279 4.11 -26.14 2.66
N PRO A 280 3.77 -27.32 2.07
CA PRO A 280 4.58 -27.87 1.00
C PRO A 280 4.07 -27.33 -0.35
N GLY A 281 4.70 -26.28 -0.88
CA GLY A 281 4.48 -25.78 -2.25
C GLY A 281 3.83 -24.39 -2.37
N ARG A 282 3.44 -24.05 -3.62
CA ARG A 282 2.85 -22.75 -4.02
C ARG A 282 1.77 -22.33 -3.03
N VAL A 283 2.02 -21.24 -2.31
CA VAL A 283 1.10 -20.68 -1.30
C VAL A 283 -0.26 -20.41 -1.98
N PRO A 284 -1.36 -21.05 -1.53
CA PRO A 284 -2.69 -20.73 -2.04
C PRO A 284 -3.00 -19.24 -1.78
N ASN A 285 -3.79 -18.61 -2.66
CA ASN A 285 -4.25 -17.24 -2.43
C ASN A 285 -4.85 -17.11 -1.01
N GLY A 286 -4.25 -16.26 -0.18
CA GLY A 286 -4.69 -15.99 1.19
C GLY A 286 -4.02 -16.79 2.32
N ALA A 287 -3.11 -17.72 2.04
CA ALA A 287 -2.29 -18.34 3.09
C ALA A 287 -1.06 -17.49 3.44
N LEU A 288 -0.65 -17.49 4.72
CA LEU A 288 0.51 -16.71 5.18
C LEU A 288 1.82 -17.27 4.62
N ASP A 289 2.64 -16.39 4.01
CA ASP A 289 3.99 -16.73 3.57
C ASP A 289 4.86 -17.04 4.81
N PRO A 290 5.50 -18.22 4.91
CA PRO A 290 6.43 -18.54 5.99
C PRO A 290 7.49 -17.46 6.22
N ALA A 291 7.97 -16.79 5.16
CA ALA A 291 8.92 -15.68 5.28
C ALA A 291 8.33 -14.49 6.05
N ALA A 292 7.05 -14.17 5.83
CA ALA A 292 6.35 -13.11 6.54
C ALA A 292 6.15 -13.48 8.01
N ILE A 293 5.88 -14.76 8.31
CA ILE A 293 5.78 -15.26 9.69
C ILE A 293 7.13 -15.12 10.42
N ILE A 294 8.21 -15.61 9.81
CA ILE A 294 9.57 -15.52 10.36
C ILE A 294 9.94 -14.06 10.63
N GLY A 295 9.68 -13.18 9.65
CA GLY A 295 9.90 -11.75 9.77
C GLY A 295 9.11 -11.14 10.92
N ALA A 296 7.81 -11.45 11.03
CA ALA A 296 6.95 -10.94 12.09
C ALA A 296 7.41 -11.40 13.49
N LEU A 297 7.81 -12.66 13.66
CA LEU A 297 8.35 -13.15 14.94
C LEU A 297 9.65 -12.44 15.33
N ALA A 298 10.54 -12.19 14.37
CA ALA A 298 11.77 -11.43 14.62
C ALA A 298 11.49 -9.95 14.93
N ASP A 299 10.56 -9.32 14.22
CA ASP A 299 10.15 -7.93 14.40
C ASP A 299 9.41 -7.71 15.72
N ALA A 300 8.63 -8.69 16.19
CA ALA A 300 7.99 -8.65 17.51
C ALA A 300 9.00 -8.44 18.64
N MET A 301 10.18 -9.06 18.53
CA MET A 301 11.26 -8.95 19.54
C MET A 301 12.08 -7.66 19.41
N ASP A 302 11.98 -6.89 18.33
CA ASP A 302 12.70 -5.62 18.15
C ASP A 302 12.00 -4.44 18.85
N THR A 303 11.62 -4.66 20.11
CA THR A 303 11.00 -3.65 20.96
C THR A 303 12.04 -2.83 21.73
N GLY A 304 11.71 -1.56 21.99
CA GLY A 304 12.51 -0.67 22.85
C GLY A 304 12.46 -1.06 24.34
N SER A 305 11.46 -1.84 24.77
CA SER A 305 11.32 -2.28 26.16
C SER A 305 12.13 -3.56 26.42
N ARG A 306 13.24 -3.44 27.15
CA ARG A 306 14.09 -4.60 27.49
C ARG A 306 13.33 -5.71 28.24
N PRO A 307 12.49 -5.42 29.26
CA PRO A 307 11.72 -6.46 29.95
C PRO A 307 10.75 -7.20 29.02
N VAL A 308 10.05 -6.47 28.14
CA VAL A 308 9.15 -7.07 27.14
C VAL A 308 9.96 -7.92 26.16
N ARG A 309 11.07 -7.39 25.61
CA ARG A 309 11.95 -8.16 24.73
C ARG A 309 12.39 -9.48 25.36
N ALA A 310 12.85 -9.45 26.62
CA ALA A 310 13.30 -10.64 27.34
C ALA A 310 12.19 -11.69 27.46
N ALA A 311 10.95 -11.25 27.75
CA ALA A 311 9.80 -12.15 27.79
C ALA A 311 9.49 -12.80 26.43
N LEU A 312 9.62 -12.06 25.33
CA LEU A 312 9.43 -12.59 23.97
C LEU A 312 10.56 -13.54 23.55
N GLU A 313 11.81 -13.20 23.87
CA GLU A 313 13.00 -14.03 23.66
C GLU A 313 12.87 -15.38 24.37
N ASP A 314 12.47 -15.37 25.64
CA ASP A 314 12.26 -16.58 26.45
C ASP A 314 11.14 -17.47 25.90
N GLU A 315 10.08 -16.86 25.36
CA GLU A 315 8.97 -17.60 24.79
C GLU A 315 9.34 -18.28 23.47
N LEU A 316 10.05 -17.57 22.57
CA LEU A 316 10.56 -18.16 21.34
C LEU A 316 11.52 -19.32 21.64
N ALA A 317 12.43 -19.14 22.62
CA ALA A 317 13.38 -20.16 23.01
C ALA A 317 12.69 -21.41 23.57
N ALA A 318 11.70 -21.23 24.46
CA ALA A 318 10.91 -22.34 25.00
C ALA A 318 10.17 -23.10 23.90
N TRP A 319 9.58 -22.38 22.95
CA TRP A 319 8.87 -22.99 21.84
C TRP A 319 9.79 -23.73 20.87
N TYR A 320 10.94 -23.15 20.50
CA TYR A 320 11.94 -23.83 19.66
C TYR A 320 12.42 -25.15 20.28
N ARG A 321 12.62 -25.19 21.60
CA ARG A 321 13.00 -26.41 22.32
C ARG A 321 11.92 -27.48 22.28
N GLY A 322 10.66 -27.07 22.41
CA GLY A 322 9.49 -27.96 22.41
C GLY A 322 8.97 -28.33 21.02
N ALA A 323 9.44 -27.68 19.95
CA ALA A 323 9.00 -27.94 18.58
C ALA A 323 9.48 -29.33 18.11
N GLY A 324 8.52 -30.25 17.94
CA GLY A 324 8.76 -31.58 17.37
C GLY A 324 8.77 -31.61 15.85
N ASP A 325 8.03 -30.71 15.20
CA ASP A 325 7.96 -30.62 13.73
C ASP A 325 9.18 -29.88 13.15
N PRO A 326 9.87 -30.42 12.14
CA PRO A 326 11.06 -29.79 11.55
C PRO A 326 10.81 -28.42 10.92
N SER A 327 9.69 -28.23 10.21
CA SER A 327 9.36 -26.96 9.54
C SER A 327 9.10 -25.86 10.57
N VAL A 328 8.35 -26.20 11.62
CA VAL A 328 8.09 -25.32 12.76
C VAL A 328 9.39 -24.94 13.46
N LYS A 329 10.27 -25.92 13.70
CA LYS A 329 11.56 -25.71 14.35
C LYS A 329 12.50 -24.85 13.51
N ALA A 330 12.52 -25.06 12.19
CA ALA A 330 13.28 -24.23 11.25
C ALA A 330 12.77 -22.79 11.24
N MET A 331 11.45 -22.59 11.23
CA MET A 331 10.85 -21.26 11.27
C MET A 331 11.23 -20.48 12.54
N ALA A 332 11.07 -21.12 13.70
CA ALA A 332 11.49 -20.59 14.99
C ALA A 332 12.99 -20.26 15.01
N GLY A 333 13.79 -21.16 14.45
CA GLY A 333 15.23 -21.04 14.37
C GLY A 333 15.69 -19.86 13.52
N LEU A 334 15.07 -19.66 12.36
CA LEU A 334 15.33 -18.51 11.49
C LEU A 334 14.89 -17.20 12.14
N ALA A 335 13.72 -17.15 12.77
CA ALA A 335 13.25 -15.96 13.50
C ALA A 335 14.22 -15.58 14.63
N GLY A 336 14.69 -16.57 15.39
CA GLY A 336 15.72 -16.38 16.40
C GLY A 336 17.05 -15.90 15.82
N SER A 337 17.46 -16.40 14.65
CA SER A 337 18.70 -15.98 13.99
C SER A 337 18.65 -14.53 13.50
N LEU A 338 17.51 -14.11 12.93
CA LEU A 338 17.26 -12.72 12.55
C LEU A 338 17.32 -11.79 13.75
N HIS A 339 16.68 -12.18 14.86
CA HIS A 339 16.72 -11.39 16.09
C HIS A 339 18.13 -11.32 16.66
N ALA A 340 18.86 -12.44 16.71
CA ALA A 340 20.24 -12.51 17.19
C ALA A 340 21.16 -11.57 16.40
N MET A 341 21.02 -11.53 15.07
CA MET A 341 21.74 -10.60 14.20
C MET A 341 21.49 -9.13 14.58
N ARG A 342 20.25 -8.78 14.93
CA ARG A 342 19.82 -7.40 15.27
C ARG A 342 20.18 -6.95 16.67
N LEU A 343 20.47 -7.88 17.59
CA LEU A 343 20.91 -7.51 18.92
C LEU A 343 22.15 -6.62 18.88
N SER A 344 23.01 -6.74 17.85
CA SER A 344 24.15 -5.83 17.64
C SER A 344 25.02 -5.71 18.89
N GLY A 345 25.27 -6.82 19.59
CA GLY A 345 26.01 -6.88 20.85
C GLY A 345 25.19 -6.60 22.12
N ARG A 346 23.90 -6.27 22.01
CA ARG A 346 22.99 -6.23 23.16
C ARG A 346 22.83 -7.63 23.75
N PRO A 347 22.84 -7.80 25.09
CA PRO A 347 22.62 -9.11 25.69
C PRO A 347 21.17 -9.57 25.49
N ALA A 348 21.02 -10.84 25.09
CA ALA A 348 19.77 -11.61 25.13
C ALA A 348 19.62 -12.34 26.47
N THR A 349 18.47 -12.96 26.70
CA THR A 349 18.28 -13.85 27.85
C THR A 349 19.14 -15.12 27.75
N ALA A 350 19.42 -15.74 28.90
CA ALA A 350 20.17 -16.99 28.96
C ALA A 350 19.46 -18.13 28.22
N ALA A 351 18.12 -18.18 28.29
CA ALA A 351 17.32 -19.18 27.57
C ALA A 351 17.46 -19.02 26.06
N PHE A 352 17.42 -17.79 25.55
CA PHE A 352 17.61 -17.51 24.12
C PHE A 352 19.03 -17.83 23.65
N GLN A 353 20.05 -17.45 24.44
CA GLN A 353 21.45 -17.72 24.11
C GLN A 353 21.77 -19.23 24.06
N ALA A 354 21.16 -20.03 24.94
CA ALA A 354 21.34 -21.48 24.98
C ALA A 354 20.92 -22.18 23.67
N GLU A 355 19.99 -21.59 22.91
CA GLU A 355 19.51 -22.18 21.67
C GLU A 355 20.48 -22.03 20.49
N ARG A 356 21.47 -21.13 20.58
CA ARG A 356 22.50 -20.89 19.55
C ARG A 356 21.90 -20.75 18.14
N PHE A 357 20.82 -19.96 18.04
CA PHE A 357 20.01 -19.85 16.81
C PHE A 357 20.86 -19.58 15.57
N ALA A 358 21.67 -18.51 15.59
CA ALA A 358 22.48 -18.10 14.44
C ALA A 358 23.52 -19.15 13.99
N GLU A 359 23.90 -20.07 14.88
CA GLU A 359 24.84 -21.15 14.57
C GLU A 359 24.13 -22.39 14.01
N ARG A 360 22.89 -22.64 14.47
CA ARG A 360 22.09 -23.80 14.06
C ARG A 360 21.24 -23.53 12.83
N HIS A 361 20.89 -22.27 12.57
CA HIS A 361 20.00 -21.82 11.50
C HIS A 361 20.66 -20.66 10.77
N SER A 362 21.39 -20.99 9.70
CA SER A 362 22.09 -19.98 8.92
C SER A 362 21.11 -19.10 8.14
N LEU A 363 21.31 -17.79 8.22
CA LEU A 363 20.67 -16.86 7.30
C LEU A 363 21.40 -16.92 5.96
N ALA A 364 20.67 -17.06 4.86
CA ALA A 364 21.26 -17.07 3.53
C ALA A 364 22.11 -15.80 3.29
N ALA A 365 23.32 -15.98 2.77
CA ALA A 365 24.16 -14.86 2.40
C ALA A 365 23.47 -14.00 1.34
N LEU A 366 23.54 -12.68 1.50
CA LEU A 366 23.01 -11.78 0.50
C LEU A 366 23.88 -11.77 -0.76
N PRO A 367 23.27 -11.58 -1.94
CA PRO A 367 24.02 -11.27 -3.15
C PRO A 367 24.95 -10.07 -2.91
N VAL A 368 26.22 -10.22 -3.24
CA VAL A 368 27.18 -9.12 -3.19
C VAL A 368 26.90 -8.16 -4.35
N LEU A 369 26.77 -6.86 -4.06
CA LEU A 369 26.67 -5.82 -5.08
C LEU A 369 28.05 -5.52 -5.67
N THR A 370 28.58 -6.44 -6.46
CA THR A 370 29.87 -6.23 -7.12
C THR A 370 29.79 -5.08 -8.12
N GLY A 371 30.95 -4.44 -8.39
CA GLY A 371 31.02 -3.38 -9.40
C GLY A 371 30.54 -3.84 -10.78
N GLN A 372 30.67 -5.12 -11.13
CA GLN A 372 30.16 -5.68 -12.39
C GLN A 372 28.63 -5.77 -12.45
N ARG A 373 27.96 -5.91 -11.31
CA ARG A 373 26.48 -5.90 -11.24
C ARG A 373 25.92 -4.49 -11.24
N LEU A 374 26.66 -3.54 -10.66
CA LEU A 374 26.26 -2.15 -10.55
C LEU A 374 26.69 -1.29 -11.74
N PHE A 375 27.78 -1.64 -12.42
CA PHE A 375 28.34 -0.88 -13.53
C PHE A 375 28.56 -1.77 -14.75
N ARG A 376 28.13 -1.27 -15.91
CA ARG A 376 28.48 -1.83 -17.23
C ARG A 376 29.30 -0.79 -17.98
N ASN A 377 30.53 -1.14 -18.38
CA ASN A 377 31.43 -0.23 -19.08
C ASN A 377 31.62 1.14 -18.36
N GLY A 378 31.70 1.11 -17.03
CA GLY A 378 31.82 2.33 -16.21
C GLY A 378 30.51 3.09 -16.00
N LEU A 379 29.37 2.63 -16.52
CA LEU A 379 28.06 3.27 -16.35
C LEU A 379 27.20 2.51 -15.34
N ASN A 380 26.74 3.20 -14.31
CA ASN A 380 25.63 2.76 -13.45
C ASN A 380 24.35 3.42 -13.96
N VAL A 381 23.41 2.61 -14.43
CA VAL A 381 22.14 3.08 -14.98
C VAL A 381 21.05 2.89 -13.94
N GLN A 382 20.31 3.96 -13.66
CA GLN A 382 19.23 3.98 -12.67
C GLN A 382 17.93 4.42 -13.33
N ARG A 383 16.84 3.75 -12.97
CA ARG A 383 15.49 4.10 -13.38
C ARG A 383 14.76 4.69 -12.18
N MET A 384 14.28 5.92 -12.28
CA MET A 384 13.66 6.64 -11.15
C MET A 384 12.25 7.12 -11.52
N THR A 385 11.25 6.61 -10.81
CA THR A 385 9.84 6.90 -11.09
C THR A 385 9.31 7.97 -10.14
N PHE A 386 8.75 9.05 -10.68
CA PHE A 386 8.03 10.10 -9.94
C PHE A 386 6.58 10.16 -10.45
N TYR A 387 5.63 10.47 -9.55
CA TYR A 387 4.21 10.46 -9.85
C TYR A 387 3.59 11.85 -9.85
N ASP A 388 2.43 11.99 -10.50
CA ASP A 388 1.76 13.29 -10.69
C ASP A 388 0.83 13.70 -9.54
N ASP A 389 1.33 13.54 -8.32
CA ASP A 389 0.71 14.07 -7.12
C ASP A 389 1.54 15.25 -6.56
N PRO A 390 1.03 16.03 -5.59
CA PRO A 390 1.77 17.16 -5.02
C PRO A 390 3.17 16.78 -4.51
N ASP A 391 3.32 15.61 -3.89
CA ASP A 391 4.56 15.12 -3.28
C ASP A 391 5.56 14.62 -4.33
N GLY A 392 5.09 13.95 -5.37
CA GLY A 392 5.86 13.49 -6.52
C GLY A 392 6.39 14.66 -7.33
N ARG A 393 5.56 15.67 -7.62
CA ARG A 393 5.99 16.93 -8.25
C ARG A 393 7.03 17.67 -7.39
N ALA A 394 6.84 17.72 -6.07
CA ALA A 394 7.81 18.34 -5.16
C ALA A 394 9.13 17.57 -5.11
N SER A 395 9.08 16.24 -5.04
CA SER A 395 10.23 15.35 -5.03
C SER A 395 11.03 15.43 -6.34
N PHE A 396 10.36 15.53 -7.49
CA PHE A 396 11.01 15.73 -8.79
C PHE A 396 11.73 17.08 -8.86
N ARG A 397 11.11 18.17 -8.39
CA ARG A 397 11.79 19.48 -8.28
C ARG A 397 13.01 19.42 -7.35
N GLY A 398 12.91 18.68 -6.25
CA GLY A 398 14.02 18.41 -5.33
C GLY A 398 15.17 17.70 -6.01
N PHE A 399 14.87 16.61 -6.72
CA PHE A 399 15.80 15.84 -7.54
C PHE A 399 16.57 16.74 -8.53
N LEU A 400 15.87 17.54 -9.35
CA LEU A 400 16.53 18.42 -10.33
C LEU A 400 17.45 19.45 -9.66
N ARG A 401 17.02 20.04 -8.54
CA ARG A 401 17.80 21.03 -7.81
C ARG A 401 19.06 20.42 -7.22
N LEU A 402 18.94 19.25 -6.57
CA LEU A 402 20.05 18.53 -5.96
C LEU A 402 21.12 18.18 -7.00
N HIS A 403 20.72 17.53 -8.09
CA HIS A 403 21.66 17.07 -9.12
C HIS A 403 22.34 18.22 -9.86
N ARG A 404 21.60 19.31 -10.13
CA ARG A 404 22.19 20.55 -10.68
C ARG A 404 23.25 21.14 -9.74
N ALA A 405 22.96 21.18 -8.43
CA ALA A 405 23.92 21.69 -7.44
C ALA A 405 25.18 20.81 -7.31
N GLN A 406 25.07 19.52 -7.63
CA GLN A 406 26.21 18.59 -7.68
C GLN A 406 26.98 18.63 -9.02
N GLY A 407 26.58 19.50 -9.96
CA GLY A 407 27.24 19.64 -11.26
C GLY A 407 26.87 18.57 -12.29
N TRP A 408 25.74 17.88 -12.11
CA TRP A 408 25.27 16.89 -13.08
C TRP A 408 24.67 17.57 -14.32
N ALA A 409 24.88 16.94 -15.48
CA ALA A 409 24.22 17.35 -16.71
C ALA A 409 22.77 16.85 -16.70
N LEU A 410 21.81 17.75 -16.92
CA LEU A 410 20.38 17.42 -16.97
C LEU A 410 19.88 17.61 -18.40
N GLN A 411 19.46 16.53 -19.05
CA GLN A 411 18.95 16.52 -20.42
C GLN A 411 17.44 16.27 -20.38
N THR A 412 16.65 17.27 -20.81
CA THR A 412 15.19 17.16 -20.86
C THR A 412 14.77 16.50 -22.17
N ASN A 413 13.93 15.47 -22.05
CA ASN A 413 13.29 14.79 -23.18
C ASN A 413 11.77 14.86 -23.01
N PRO A 414 10.98 14.61 -24.08
CA PRO A 414 9.53 14.48 -23.94
C PRO A 414 9.17 13.35 -22.96
N GLY A 415 8.67 13.72 -21.79
CA GLY A 415 8.16 12.81 -20.76
C GLY A 415 9.18 12.27 -19.74
N PHE A 416 10.48 12.52 -19.91
CA PHE A 416 11.52 12.08 -18.98
C PHE A 416 12.74 12.99 -18.98
N VAL A 417 13.58 12.89 -17.95
CA VAL A 417 14.87 13.59 -17.83
C VAL A 417 15.99 12.57 -17.68
N VAL A 418 17.11 12.81 -18.37
CA VAL A 418 18.34 12.06 -18.17
C VAL A 418 19.30 12.93 -17.36
N ALA A 419 19.64 12.50 -16.15
CA ALA A 419 20.66 13.12 -15.32
C ALA A 419 21.96 12.31 -15.40
N VAL A 420 23.07 12.96 -15.77
CA VAL A 420 24.37 12.32 -15.93
C VAL A 420 25.37 12.95 -14.96
N SER A 421 25.98 12.12 -14.11
CA SER A 421 26.97 12.58 -13.14
C SER A 421 28.28 13.00 -13.81
N PRO A 422 29.07 13.88 -13.17
CA PRO A 422 30.48 14.01 -13.50
C PRO A 422 31.19 12.66 -13.43
N GLU A 423 32.18 12.45 -14.29
CA GLU A 423 32.99 11.24 -14.25
C GLU A 423 33.91 11.25 -13.04
N ARG A 424 33.96 10.13 -12.32
CA ARG A 424 34.90 9.90 -11.21
C ARG A 424 35.55 8.55 -11.36
N ARG A 425 36.88 8.53 -11.58
CA ARG A 425 37.68 7.31 -11.74
C ARG A 425 37.11 6.36 -12.82
N GLY A 426 36.77 6.91 -13.99
CA GLY A 426 36.20 6.13 -15.10
C GLY A 426 34.76 5.64 -14.88
N ARG A 427 34.04 6.19 -13.89
CA ARG A 427 32.66 5.83 -13.56
C ARG A 427 31.72 7.02 -13.69
N ARG A 428 30.51 6.77 -14.17
CA ARG A 428 29.39 7.72 -14.20
C ARG A 428 28.11 7.05 -13.75
N ILE A 429 27.19 7.86 -13.21
CA ILE A 429 25.80 7.48 -12.98
C ILE A 429 24.94 8.16 -14.06
N VAL A 430 24.00 7.39 -14.61
CA VAL A 430 22.97 7.87 -15.53
C VAL A 430 21.62 7.54 -14.91
N ILE A 431 20.85 8.57 -14.53
CA ILE A 431 19.50 8.42 -13.99
C ILE A 431 18.50 8.80 -15.07
N VAL A 432 17.63 7.87 -15.44
CA VAL A 432 16.48 8.11 -16.32
C VAL A 432 15.24 8.28 -15.44
N ALA A 433 14.84 9.54 -15.25
CA ALA A 433 13.79 9.94 -14.32
C ALA A 433 12.52 10.36 -15.05
N ASP A 434 11.37 9.93 -14.55
CA ASP A 434 10.07 10.37 -15.09
C ASP A 434 9.80 11.83 -14.79
N VAL A 435 9.16 12.51 -15.74
CA VAL A 435 8.56 13.82 -15.52
C VAL A 435 7.12 13.60 -15.03
N PRO A 436 6.76 14.05 -13.82
CA PRO A 436 5.37 14.02 -13.36
C PRO A 436 4.41 14.65 -14.37
N GLY A 437 3.29 13.97 -14.63
CA GLY A 437 2.27 14.39 -15.61
C GLY A 437 2.44 13.82 -17.01
N ALA A 438 3.55 13.14 -17.31
CA ALA A 438 3.77 12.50 -18.62
C ALA A 438 3.08 11.13 -18.76
N GLY A 439 2.60 10.56 -17.66
CA GLY A 439 1.90 9.27 -17.61
C GLY A 439 2.68 8.11 -18.23
N ASP A 440 1.96 7.09 -18.67
CA ASP A 440 2.55 5.88 -19.25
C ASP A 440 3.29 6.15 -20.56
N ALA A 441 2.86 7.15 -21.33
CA ALA A 441 3.54 7.56 -22.55
C ALA A 441 4.97 8.05 -22.27
N GLY A 442 5.17 8.85 -21.21
CA GLY A 442 6.50 9.29 -20.79
C GLY A 442 7.40 8.14 -20.35
N ARG A 443 6.83 7.17 -19.62
CA ARG A 443 7.54 5.98 -19.16
C ARG A 443 7.94 5.06 -20.31
N ALA A 444 7.04 4.85 -21.27
CA ALA A 444 7.34 4.12 -22.50
C ALA A 444 8.44 4.81 -23.31
N ALA A 445 8.43 6.15 -23.39
CA ALA A 445 9.47 6.91 -24.07
C ALA A 445 10.84 6.77 -23.39
N ALA A 446 10.88 6.73 -22.06
CA ALA A 446 12.11 6.48 -21.30
C ALA A 446 12.71 5.08 -21.59
N TRP A 447 11.87 4.04 -21.64
CA TRP A 447 12.31 2.69 -22.01
C TRP A 447 12.76 2.58 -23.45
N ALA A 448 12.04 3.23 -24.38
CA ALA A 448 12.46 3.27 -25.78
C ALA A 448 13.83 3.95 -25.93
N TRP A 449 14.09 5.01 -25.14
CA TRP A 449 15.41 5.66 -25.11
C TRP A 449 16.48 4.70 -24.57
N LEU A 450 16.26 4.07 -23.41
CA LEU A 450 17.19 3.09 -22.84
C LEU A 450 17.56 1.97 -23.83
N ALA A 451 16.55 1.42 -24.52
CA ALA A 451 16.74 0.37 -25.51
C ALA A 451 17.60 0.84 -26.71
N ARG A 452 17.35 2.05 -27.23
CA ARG A 452 18.17 2.64 -28.32
C ARG A 452 19.62 2.85 -27.92
N GLU A 453 19.86 3.26 -26.68
CA GLU A 453 21.21 3.45 -26.14
C GLU A 453 21.88 2.13 -25.72
N GLY A 454 21.19 0.99 -25.83
CA GLY A 454 21.71 -0.31 -25.40
C GLY A 454 21.92 -0.40 -23.87
N LEU A 455 21.19 0.40 -23.11
CA LEU A 455 21.30 0.50 -21.66
C LEU A 455 20.20 -0.31 -20.96
N SER A 456 20.55 -0.94 -19.84
CA SER A 456 19.61 -1.61 -18.93
C SER A 456 19.84 -1.08 -17.52
N PRO A 457 18.77 -0.74 -16.78
CA PRO A 457 18.92 -0.26 -15.41
C PRO A 457 19.46 -1.36 -14.50
N SER A 458 20.46 -1.01 -13.71
CA SER A 458 20.98 -1.82 -12.61
C SER A 458 20.32 -1.46 -11.27
N ILE A 459 19.73 -0.26 -11.18
CA ILE A 459 19.04 0.23 -9.98
C ILE A 459 17.66 0.75 -10.39
N VAL A 460 16.63 0.38 -9.65
CA VAL A 460 15.25 0.89 -9.81
C VAL A 460 14.83 1.60 -8.54
N ILE A 461 14.25 2.79 -8.66
CA ILE A 461 13.95 3.67 -7.53
C ILE A 461 12.50 4.16 -7.65
N HIS A 462 11.71 3.83 -6.64
CA HIS A 462 10.35 4.33 -6.47
C HIS A 462 10.35 5.62 -5.63
N ARG A 463 9.86 6.74 -6.20
CA ARG A 463 9.66 8.02 -5.50
C ARG A 463 8.18 8.43 -5.54
N GLY A 464 7.38 7.73 -4.74
CA GLY A 464 5.96 8.01 -4.61
C GLY A 464 5.35 7.44 -3.33
N HIS A 465 4.04 7.57 -3.22
CA HIS A 465 3.25 6.91 -2.18
C HIS A 465 3.11 5.41 -2.45
N SER A 466 2.76 4.63 -1.42
CA SER A 466 2.60 3.17 -1.53
C SER A 466 1.61 2.73 -2.60
N TYR A 467 0.61 3.56 -2.88
CA TYR A 467 -0.41 3.29 -3.89
C TYR A 467 0.07 3.37 -5.33
N HIS A 468 1.23 3.97 -5.53
CA HIS A 468 1.86 4.08 -6.83
C HIS A 468 2.79 2.90 -7.13
N GLU A 469 3.08 2.03 -6.15
CA GLU A 469 4.11 0.98 -6.26
C GLU A 469 3.85 0.00 -7.39
N ASP A 470 2.59 -0.37 -7.63
CA ASP A 470 2.22 -1.25 -8.76
C ASP A 470 2.54 -0.61 -10.10
N GLY A 471 2.47 0.72 -10.17
CA GLY A 471 2.99 1.50 -11.27
C GLY A 471 4.48 1.27 -11.48
N THR A 472 5.33 1.22 -10.44
CA THR A 472 6.79 1.03 -10.57
C THR A 472 7.19 -0.43 -10.83
N MET A 473 6.37 -1.39 -10.43
CA MET A 473 6.70 -2.82 -10.50
C MET A 473 7.19 -3.33 -11.89
N PRO A 474 6.63 -2.87 -13.04
CA PRO A 474 7.13 -3.22 -14.37
C PRO A 474 8.53 -2.70 -14.71
N GLU A 475 9.05 -1.73 -13.94
CA GLU A 475 10.40 -1.18 -14.14
C GLU A 475 11.50 -2.13 -13.66
N ILE A 476 11.15 -3.13 -12.84
CA ILE A 476 12.07 -4.11 -12.28
C ILE A 476 12.29 -5.23 -13.29
N VAL A 477 13.52 -5.29 -13.83
CA VAL A 477 13.95 -6.30 -14.80
C VAL A 477 14.88 -7.33 -14.14
N PRO A 478 15.08 -8.53 -14.72
CA PRO A 478 15.94 -9.56 -14.14
C PRO A 478 17.38 -9.10 -13.86
N ALA A 479 17.90 -8.13 -14.62
CA ALA A 479 19.23 -7.57 -14.44
C ALA A 479 19.34 -6.56 -13.28
N THR A 480 18.22 -6.14 -12.67
CA THR A 480 18.21 -5.17 -11.58
C THR A 480 18.98 -5.72 -10.38
N ALA A 481 20.01 -5.00 -9.94
CA ALA A 481 20.85 -5.35 -8.81
C ALA A 481 20.34 -4.76 -7.49
N LEU A 482 19.73 -3.58 -7.53
CA LEU A 482 19.17 -2.89 -6.36
C LEU A 482 17.81 -2.29 -6.68
N VAL A 483 16.84 -2.47 -5.78
CA VAL A 483 15.56 -1.75 -5.79
C VAL A 483 15.44 -0.92 -4.53
N PHE A 484 15.05 0.35 -4.68
CA PHE A 484 14.71 1.21 -3.56
C PHE A 484 13.22 1.57 -3.57
N TRP A 485 12.48 1.05 -2.59
CA TRP A 485 11.09 1.42 -2.31
C TRP A 485 11.04 2.57 -1.29
N GLY A 486 11.03 3.81 -1.78
CA GLY A 486 10.98 5.04 -0.97
C GLY A 486 9.59 5.42 -0.46
N SER A 487 8.59 4.57 -0.68
CA SER A 487 7.20 4.68 -0.22
C SER A 487 7.03 4.16 1.21
N CYS A 488 5.91 4.49 1.85
CA CYS A 488 5.49 3.85 3.10
C CYS A 488 5.27 2.34 2.90
N GLY A 489 5.72 1.51 3.83
CA GLY A 489 5.49 0.06 3.79
C GLY A 489 6.12 -0.67 2.59
N GLY A 490 7.09 -0.07 1.90
CA GLY A 490 7.69 -0.64 0.69
C GLY A 490 8.30 -2.03 0.87
N HIS A 491 8.57 -2.43 2.12
CA HIS A 491 8.98 -3.79 2.47
C HIS A 491 7.99 -4.87 2.00
N THR A 492 6.69 -4.56 1.94
CA THR A 492 5.65 -5.48 1.46
C THR A 492 5.86 -5.91 0.00
N ARG A 493 6.57 -5.09 -0.80
CA ARG A 493 6.87 -5.37 -2.21
C ARG A 493 8.09 -6.26 -2.44
N LEU A 494 8.76 -6.68 -1.36
CA LEU A 494 9.94 -7.53 -1.42
C LEU A 494 9.71 -8.82 -2.22
N ARG A 495 8.63 -9.56 -1.94
CA ARG A 495 8.35 -10.84 -2.61
C ARG A 495 8.18 -10.63 -4.12
N ALA A 496 7.31 -9.70 -4.50
CA ALA A 496 7.04 -9.36 -5.90
C ALA A 496 8.30 -8.83 -6.62
N THR A 497 9.19 -8.14 -5.90
CA THR A 497 10.49 -7.71 -6.40
C THR A 497 11.39 -8.91 -6.68
N LEU A 498 11.55 -9.83 -5.73
CA LEU A 498 12.44 -11.00 -5.87
C LEU A 498 11.89 -12.06 -6.82
N ASP A 499 10.59 -12.08 -7.10
CA ASP A 499 10.01 -12.93 -8.13
C ASP A 499 10.35 -12.41 -9.55
N ARG A 500 10.58 -11.09 -9.71
CA ARG A 500 11.05 -10.47 -10.96
C ARG A 500 12.57 -10.45 -11.10
N ALA A 501 13.27 -10.19 -9.99
CA ALA A 501 14.73 -10.08 -9.93
C ALA A 501 15.26 -10.84 -8.69
N PRO A 502 15.47 -12.16 -8.77
CA PRO A 502 15.83 -13.01 -7.62
C PRO A 502 17.11 -12.58 -6.89
N ASP A 503 18.06 -11.98 -7.60
CA ASP A 503 19.34 -11.53 -7.05
C ASP A 503 19.36 -10.05 -6.67
N ALA A 504 18.23 -9.34 -6.81
CA ALA A 504 18.15 -7.95 -6.40
C ALA A 504 18.27 -7.81 -4.88
N LEU A 505 19.01 -6.81 -4.43
CA LEU A 505 18.89 -6.31 -3.07
C LEU A 505 17.73 -5.32 -3.00
N VAL A 506 17.01 -5.31 -1.89
CA VAL A 506 15.85 -4.43 -1.69
C VAL A 506 16.12 -3.54 -0.48
N LEU A 507 16.19 -2.24 -0.72
CA LEU A 507 16.15 -1.23 0.32
C LEU A 507 14.72 -0.70 0.39
N ALA A 508 14.11 -0.72 1.57
CA ALA A 508 12.72 -0.35 1.71
C ALA A 508 12.43 0.27 3.07
N THR A 509 11.26 0.90 3.19
CA THR A 509 10.74 1.31 4.48
C THR A 509 9.82 0.24 5.06
N GLN A 510 9.88 0.04 6.38
CA GLN A 510 8.99 -0.88 7.08
C GLN A 510 7.62 -0.26 7.35
N ASN A 511 7.57 1.04 7.68
CA ASN A 511 6.32 1.76 7.94
C ASN A 511 6.29 3.09 7.16
N ILE A 512 7.06 4.10 7.58
CA ILE A 512 6.92 5.45 6.99
C ILE A 512 8.05 5.79 6.02
N GLY A 513 7.68 6.15 4.79
CA GLY A 513 8.53 6.81 3.81
C GLY A 513 8.48 8.34 3.96
N VAL A 514 9.62 9.01 3.73
CA VAL A 514 9.74 10.47 3.89
C VAL A 514 10.64 11.00 2.79
N SER A 515 10.11 11.90 1.97
CA SER A 515 10.83 12.43 0.80
C SER A 515 12.19 13.03 1.12
N ALA A 516 12.33 13.74 2.25
CA ALA A 516 13.61 14.31 2.69
C ALA A 516 14.64 13.23 3.09
N VAL A 517 14.19 12.15 3.73
CA VAL A 517 15.06 11.01 4.10
C VAL A 517 15.44 10.22 2.85
N ASN A 518 14.49 9.97 1.95
CA ASN A 518 14.73 9.34 0.64
C ASN A 518 15.80 10.09 -0.16
N GLU A 519 15.65 11.41 -0.29
CA GLU A 519 16.58 12.27 -1.04
C GLU A 519 17.98 12.24 -0.42
N ALA A 520 18.09 12.36 0.90
CA ALA A 520 19.38 12.31 1.58
C ALA A 520 20.06 10.94 1.44
N LEU A 521 19.31 9.84 1.58
CA LEU A 521 19.85 8.49 1.49
C LEU A 521 20.31 8.15 0.07
N LEU A 522 19.53 8.53 -0.95
CA LEU A 522 19.91 8.37 -2.36
C LEU A 522 21.18 9.13 -2.70
N SER A 523 21.28 10.39 -2.27
CA SER A 523 22.48 11.21 -2.46
C SER A 523 23.73 10.56 -1.87
N ILE A 524 23.61 9.95 -0.69
CA ILE A 524 24.72 9.19 -0.06
C ILE A 524 25.07 7.95 -0.89
N ILE A 525 24.07 7.19 -1.35
CA ILE A 525 24.29 6.00 -2.18
C ILE A 525 24.97 6.37 -3.50
N GLU A 526 24.53 7.43 -4.18
CA GLU A 526 25.12 7.94 -5.42
C GLU A 526 26.58 8.38 -5.21
N GLU A 527 26.87 9.11 -4.12
CA GLU A 527 28.22 9.53 -3.76
C GLU A 527 29.15 8.32 -3.51
N ARG A 528 28.65 7.31 -2.79
CA ARG A 528 29.38 6.07 -2.50
C ARG A 528 29.59 5.23 -3.76
N LEU A 529 28.58 5.12 -4.62
CA LEU A 529 28.71 4.45 -5.92
C LEU A 529 29.80 5.08 -6.79
N LEU A 530 29.86 6.41 -6.88
CA LEU A 530 30.89 7.10 -7.66
C LEU A 530 32.29 6.99 -7.04
N THR A 531 32.38 6.90 -5.71
CA THR A 531 33.66 6.88 -4.97
C THR A 531 34.24 5.47 -4.87
N ASP A 532 33.39 4.50 -4.55
CA ASP A 532 33.77 3.14 -4.19
C ASP A 532 33.50 2.16 -5.34
N GLY A 533 32.53 2.44 -6.22
CA GLY A 533 32.15 1.56 -7.35
C GLY A 533 31.36 0.33 -6.92
N THR A 534 30.95 0.33 -5.67
CA THR A 534 30.19 -0.71 -4.98
C THR A 534 29.34 -0.04 -3.90
N ILE A 535 28.50 -0.80 -3.23
CA ILE A 535 27.74 -0.33 -2.07
C ILE A 535 28.18 -1.13 -0.84
N ASP A 536 28.85 -0.45 0.08
CA ASP A 536 29.05 -0.91 1.46
C ASP A 536 27.93 -0.35 2.34
N TRP A 537 27.01 -1.23 2.76
CA TRP A 537 25.87 -0.85 3.59
C TRP A 537 26.27 -0.29 4.96
N ASN A 538 27.41 -0.69 5.54
CA ASN A 538 27.90 -0.13 6.78
C ASN A 538 28.39 1.30 6.59
N ALA A 539 29.12 1.57 5.51
CA ALA A 539 29.56 2.92 5.17
C ALA A 539 28.38 3.84 4.86
N VAL A 540 27.42 3.38 4.03
CA VAL A 540 26.19 4.12 3.73
C VAL A 540 25.41 4.45 5.00
N TRP A 541 25.18 3.48 5.89
CA TRP A 541 24.42 3.74 7.12
C TRP A 541 25.15 4.63 8.11
N THR A 542 26.48 4.56 8.17
CA THR A 542 27.29 5.44 9.02
C THR A 542 27.14 6.89 8.56
N ASP A 543 27.25 7.14 7.25
CA ASP A 543 27.03 8.47 6.68
C ASP A 543 25.59 8.93 6.89
N ALA A 544 24.61 8.06 6.64
CA ALA A 544 23.20 8.37 6.80
C ALA A 544 22.88 8.78 8.24
N ARG A 545 23.39 8.07 9.25
CA ARG A 545 23.21 8.44 10.67
C ARG A 545 23.85 9.78 11.02
N SER A 546 24.92 10.17 10.34
CA SER A 546 25.60 11.45 10.57
C SER A 546 24.86 12.64 9.92
N ARG A 547 24.25 12.42 8.74
CA ARG A 547 23.63 13.46 7.90
C ARG A 547 22.12 13.58 8.08
N ILE A 548 21.42 12.48 8.38
CA ILE A 548 19.96 12.42 8.49
C ILE A 548 19.57 12.52 9.97
N ARG A 549 19.04 13.68 10.37
CA ARG A 549 18.56 13.92 11.75
C ARG A 549 17.10 13.53 11.97
N ASP A 550 16.37 13.24 10.90
CA ASP A 550 14.97 12.84 10.99
C ASP A 550 14.83 11.46 11.64
N ARG A 551 14.09 11.39 12.76
CA ARG A 551 13.88 10.14 13.51
C ARG A 551 13.20 9.05 12.68
N ARG A 552 12.46 9.42 11.64
CA ARG A 552 11.78 8.48 10.73
C ARG A 552 12.76 7.70 9.86
N PHE A 553 14.04 8.09 9.80
CA PHE A 553 15.09 7.24 9.22
C PHE A 553 15.16 5.85 9.87
N ALA A 554 14.75 5.73 11.14
CA ALA A 554 14.64 4.44 11.84
C ALA A 554 13.65 3.47 11.20
N ALA A 555 12.74 3.93 10.31
CA ALA A 555 11.83 3.07 9.55
C ALA A 555 12.47 2.45 8.30
N TYR A 556 13.67 2.88 7.90
CA TYR A 556 14.36 2.36 6.72
C TYR A 556 15.13 1.10 7.09
N ARG A 557 15.06 0.11 6.20
CA ARG A 557 15.75 -1.17 6.33
C ARG A 557 16.73 -1.31 5.18
N ARG A 558 18.02 -1.42 5.51
CA ARG A 558 19.05 -1.82 4.56
C ARG A 558 18.88 -3.30 4.20
N PRO A 559 19.26 -3.72 2.99
CA PRO A 559 19.01 -5.09 2.53
C PRO A 559 19.53 -6.19 3.47
N ASP A 560 20.66 -5.94 4.14
CA ASP A 560 21.33 -6.84 5.10
C ASP A 560 20.81 -6.75 6.54
N GLN A 561 19.74 -5.99 6.76
CA GLN A 561 19.02 -5.94 8.06
C GLN A 561 17.49 -6.05 7.90
N ASP A 562 17.01 -6.20 6.67
CA ASP A 562 15.59 -6.38 6.37
C ASP A 562 15.15 -7.81 6.73
N SER A 563 14.23 -7.95 7.71
CA SER A 563 13.86 -9.26 8.23
C SER A 563 13.20 -10.14 7.19
N ALA A 564 12.21 -9.65 6.45
CA ALA A 564 11.54 -10.54 5.51
C ALA A 564 12.41 -10.83 4.28
N ASN A 565 13.37 -9.96 3.92
CA ASN A 565 14.33 -10.28 2.85
C ASN A 565 15.22 -11.45 3.25
N LEU A 566 15.82 -11.35 4.44
CA LEU A 566 16.66 -12.41 4.97
C LEU A 566 15.86 -13.69 5.26
N ALA A 567 14.65 -13.57 5.81
CA ALA A 567 13.74 -14.69 6.03
C ALA A 567 13.35 -15.39 4.72
N LEU A 568 12.96 -14.63 3.70
CA LEU A 568 12.52 -15.16 2.41
C LEU A 568 13.65 -15.90 1.71
N ARG A 569 14.86 -15.34 1.74
CA ARG A 569 16.05 -15.99 1.16
C ARG A 569 16.44 -17.24 1.92
N ALA A 570 16.48 -17.18 3.26
CA ALA A 570 16.82 -18.33 4.09
C ALA A 570 15.79 -19.46 3.94
N TRP A 571 14.50 -19.12 3.91
CA TRP A 571 13.41 -20.07 3.70
C TRP A 571 13.51 -20.75 2.33
N ARG A 572 13.73 -19.98 1.25
CA ARG A 572 13.94 -20.54 -0.09
C ARG A 572 15.17 -21.46 -0.16
N ALA A 573 16.26 -21.11 0.53
CA ALA A 573 17.46 -21.92 0.55
C ALA A 573 17.24 -23.27 1.27
N LEU A 574 16.50 -23.26 2.39
CA LEU A 574 16.11 -24.50 3.08
C LEU A 574 15.26 -25.39 2.16
N GLN A 575 14.26 -24.83 1.50
CA GLN A 575 13.37 -25.55 0.59
C GLN A 575 14.08 -26.10 -0.67
N ALA A 576 15.22 -25.53 -1.05
CA ALA A 576 16.04 -26.03 -2.16
C ALA A 576 17.05 -27.12 -1.72
N SER A 577 17.22 -27.31 -0.40
CA SER A 577 18.15 -28.29 0.17
C SER A 577 17.47 -29.60 0.60
N GLU A 578 16.14 -29.62 0.62
CA GLU A 578 15.26 -30.79 0.77
C GLU A 578 14.90 -31.36 -0.61
#